data_AF-A0AA46BLU5-F1
#
_entry.id   AF-A0AA46BLU5-F1
#
_cell.length_a   1.000
_cell.length_b   1.000
_cell.length_c   1.000
_cell.angle_alpha   90.00
_cell.angle_beta   90.00
_cell.angle_gamma   90.00
#
_symmetry.space_group_name_H-M   'P 1'
#
loop_
_entity.id
_entity.type
_entity.pdbx_description
1 polymer ?
#
loop_
_entity_poly.entity_id
_entity_poly.type
_entity_poly.pdbx_seq_one_letter_code
_entity_poly.pdbx_strand_id
1 'polypeptide(L)'
;MHHRSFPPVARELLVGLDLLVVTLTVVGFSIGVRRGAQMWLLVSAALLVLGVYAGGRLRFRSVDVSRLDRRGGDFWEIAWVVALVVSWVLFTLVTPAALWLSFALMLVQMHVLGPFVGGGAVVVTAGLTIALQVSEGTVGAGSLGGVVGPILGAALAIGVVVGLEALAREGEVRARMVQELAVAREHLAHAERERAVAAERERLAREIHDTLAQGFVSIDLLLRAAQSADSLDAGEEFVERAAQTARSSLEEARRFVRGLAPGDLDAGGLVAALRWSLRCCVLRSRR
;
A
#
# COMPACT_ATOMS: atom_id res chain seq x y z
N MET A 1 3.14 3.81 -11.51
CA MET A 1 3.46 2.39 -11.25
C MET A 1 3.94 2.29 -9.80
N HIS A 2 3.02 2.08 -8.86
CA HIS A 2 3.39 1.86 -7.45
C HIS A 2 3.94 0.44 -7.29
N HIS A 3 5.15 0.33 -6.76
CA HIS A 3 5.68 -0.93 -6.28
C HIS A 3 4.71 -1.51 -5.24
N ARG A 4 4.02 -2.60 -5.61
CA ARG A 4 3.38 -3.50 -4.65
C ARG A 4 4.51 -4.19 -3.88
N SER A 5 5.08 -3.50 -2.90
CA SER A 5 5.82 -4.15 -1.84
C SER A 5 4.80 -4.96 -1.04
N PHE A 6 4.70 -6.25 -1.34
CA PHE A 6 4.04 -7.20 -0.44
C PHE A 6 4.54 -6.94 0.99
N PRO A 7 3.67 -7.01 2.01
CA PRO A 7 4.11 -6.77 3.38
C PRO A 7 5.26 -7.75 3.70
N PRO A 8 6.37 -7.28 4.29
CA PRO A 8 7.53 -8.11 4.65
C PRO A 8 7.13 -9.37 5.43
N VAL A 9 6.03 -9.27 6.20
CA VAL A 9 5.39 -10.34 6.97
C VAL A 9 5.03 -11.57 6.13
N ALA A 10 4.50 -11.42 4.91
CA ALA A 10 4.11 -12.58 4.09
C ALA A 10 5.33 -13.39 3.61
N ARG A 11 6.42 -12.69 3.29
CA ARG A 11 7.69 -13.31 2.91
C ARG A 11 8.35 -13.98 4.11
N GLU A 12 8.33 -13.34 5.28
CA GLU A 12 8.84 -13.92 6.53
C GLU A 12 8.07 -15.18 6.92
N LEU A 13 6.75 -15.19 6.75
CA LEU A 13 5.91 -16.37 7.01
C LEU A 13 6.26 -17.55 6.09
N LEU A 14 6.45 -17.28 4.79
CA LEU A 14 6.84 -18.30 3.82
C LEU A 14 8.22 -18.91 4.13
N VAL A 15 9.16 -18.08 4.57
CA VAL A 15 10.48 -18.53 5.06
C VAL A 15 10.32 -19.36 6.33
N GLY A 16 9.46 -18.94 7.26
CA GLY A 16 9.12 -19.73 8.45
C GLY A 16 8.56 -21.12 8.10
N LEU A 17 7.69 -21.21 7.09
CA LEU A 17 7.16 -22.47 6.60
C LEU A 17 8.24 -23.36 5.96
N ASP A 18 9.12 -22.78 5.13
CA ASP A 18 10.26 -23.51 4.56
C ASP A 18 11.16 -24.08 5.65
N LEU A 19 11.50 -23.25 6.65
CA LEU A 19 12.31 -23.65 7.79
C LEU A 19 11.64 -24.76 8.59
N LEU A 20 10.32 -24.67 8.80
CA LEU A 20 9.56 -25.70 9.52
C LEU A 20 9.59 -27.05 8.79
N VAL A 21 9.35 -27.07 7.48
CA VAL A 21 9.41 -28.30 6.66
C VAL A 21 10.79 -28.93 6.74
N VAL A 22 11.84 -28.15 6.48
CA VAL A 22 13.23 -28.63 6.51
C VAL A 22 13.58 -29.18 7.89
N THR A 23 13.24 -28.44 8.96
CA THR A 23 13.54 -28.83 10.34
C THR A 23 12.85 -30.15 10.70
N LEU A 24 11.56 -30.29 10.38
CA LEU A 24 10.82 -31.51 10.69
C LEU A 24 11.30 -32.71 9.87
N THR A 25 11.70 -32.51 8.61
CA THR A 25 12.35 -33.57 7.82
C THR A 25 13.67 -34.01 8.45
N VAL A 26 14.52 -33.08 8.89
CA VAL A 26 15.78 -33.38 9.57
C VAL A 26 15.55 -34.10 10.90
N VAL A 27 14.55 -33.69 11.69
CA VAL A 27 14.16 -34.36 12.93
C VAL A 27 13.71 -35.80 12.66
N GLY A 28 12.82 -36.00 11.68
CA GLY A 28 12.35 -37.33 11.27
C GLY A 28 13.50 -38.25 10.83
N PHE A 29 14.42 -37.71 10.02
CA PHE A 29 15.63 -38.40 9.60
C PHE A 29 16.52 -38.79 10.79
N SER A 30 16.81 -37.83 11.67
CA SER A 30 17.70 -38.02 12.83
C SER A 30 17.15 -39.02 13.85
N ILE A 31 15.82 -39.09 14.02
CA ILE A 31 15.18 -40.10 14.86
C ILE A 31 15.19 -41.47 14.16
N GLY A 32 14.96 -41.50 12.84
CA GLY A 32 15.05 -42.73 12.05
C GLY A 32 16.42 -43.40 12.15
N VAL A 33 17.50 -42.61 12.04
CA VAL A 33 18.88 -43.10 12.23
C VAL A 33 19.07 -43.69 13.62
N ARG A 34 18.58 -43.01 14.67
CA ARG A 34 18.67 -43.49 16.06
C ARG A 34 17.87 -44.76 16.33
N ARG A 35 16.82 -45.02 15.56
CA ARG A 35 16.01 -46.25 15.63
C ARG A 35 16.58 -47.39 14.79
N GLY A 36 17.72 -47.19 14.11
CA GLY A 36 18.36 -48.23 13.31
C GLY A 36 17.69 -48.51 11.96
N ALA A 37 16.89 -47.57 11.44
CA ALA A 37 16.33 -47.71 10.10
C ALA A 37 17.44 -47.68 9.03
N GLN A 38 17.20 -48.35 7.90
CA GLN A 38 18.21 -48.48 6.84
C GLN A 38 18.57 -47.10 6.25
N MET A 39 19.85 -46.75 6.29
CA MET A 39 20.36 -45.42 5.94
C MET A 39 19.94 -44.97 4.54
N TRP A 40 20.06 -45.86 3.54
CA TRP A 40 19.75 -45.52 2.15
C TRP A 40 18.25 -45.23 1.93
N LEU A 41 17.35 -45.92 2.64
CA LEU A 41 15.90 -45.67 2.63
C LEU A 41 15.56 -44.33 3.28
N LEU A 42 16.21 -44.00 4.41
CA LEU A 42 16.00 -42.71 5.07
C LEU A 42 16.43 -41.54 4.20
N VAL A 43 17.61 -41.65 3.57
CA VAL A 43 18.15 -40.60 2.70
C VAL A 43 17.24 -40.43 1.47
N SER A 44 16.85 -41.52 0.81
CA SER A 44 15.99 -41.43 -0.37
C SER A 44 14.60 -40.86 -0.05
N ALA A 45 13.98 -41.25 1.05
CA ALA A 45 12.69 -40.71 1.47
C ALA A 45 12.76 -39.23 1.87
N ALA A 46 13.80 -38.81 2.61
CA ALA A 46 14.00 -37.40 2.97
C ALA A 46 14.25 -36.52 1.73
N LEU A 47 15.09 -36.99 0.81
CA LEU A 47 15.35 -36.29 -0.47
C LEU A 47 14.11 -36.24 -1.36
N LEU A 48 13.28 -37.29 -1.36
CA LEU A 48 12.03 -37.30 -2.12
C LEU A 48 11.08 -36.21 -1.62
N VAL A 49 10.87 -36.12 -0.30
CA VAL A 49 10.02 -35.09 0.32
C VAL A 49 10.53 -33.70 0.01
N LEU A 50 11.82 -33.44 0.24
CA LEU A 50 12.42 -32.12 -0.01
C LEU A 50 12.43 -31.77 -1.51
N GLY A 51 12.68 -32.75 -2.37
CA GLY A 51 12.67 -32.57 -3.82
C GLY A 51 11.27 -32.23 -4.35
N VAL A 52 10.24 -32.94 -3.91
CA VAL A 52 8.84 -32.63 -4.25
C VAL A 52 8.46 -31.25 -3.71
N TYR A 53 8.82 -30.94 -2.45
CA TYR A 53 8.55 -29.64 -1.85
C TYR A 53 9.22 -28.49 -2.63
N ALA A 54 10.53 -28.60 -2.89
CA ALA A 54 11.29 -27.61 -3.63
C ALA A 54 10.78 -27.45 -5.07
N GLY A 55 10.42 -28.56 -5.74
CA GLY A 55 9.85 -28.54 -7.09
C GLY A 55 8.56 -27.71 -7.17
N GLY A 56 7.66 -27.85 -6.18
CA GLY A 56 6.49 -27.00 -6.07
C GLY A 56 6.84 -25.55 -5.78
N ARG A 57 7.70 -25.29 -4.80
CA ARG A 57 8.11 -23.92 -4.43
C ARG A 57 8.76 -23.16 -5.58
N LEU A 58 9.52 -23.84 -6.45
CA LEU A 58 10.12 -23.24 -7.65
C LEU A 58 9.07 -22.94 -8.73
N ARG A 59 8.12 -23.85 -8.93
CA ARG A 59 7.04 -23.70 -9.93
C ARG A 59 6.04 -22.61 -9.55
N PHE A 60 5.69 -22.53 -8.27
CA PHE A 60 4.62 -21.66 -7.74
C PHE A 60 5.16 -20.45 -6.97
N ARG A 61 6.41 -20.04 -7.21
CA ARG A 61 7.11 -18.94 -6.49
C ARG A 61 6.38 -17.58 -6.51
N SER A 62 5.30 -17.47 -7.29
CA SER A 62 4.32 -16.38 -7.28
C SER A 62 3.05 -16.74 -6.49
N VAL A 63 3.16 -17.20 -5.24
CA VAL A 63 1.97 -17.28 -4.37
C VAL A 63 1.61 -15.84 -4.01
N ASP A 64 0.88 -15.19 -4.89
CA ASP A 64 0.28 -13.90 -4.61
C ASP A 64 -0.73 -14.11 -3.49
N VAL A 65 -0.62 -13.33 -2.41
CA VAL A 65 -1.64 -13.27 -1.34
C VAL A 65 -3.04 -12.96 -1.92
N SER A 66 -3.10 -12.34 -3.11
CA SER A 66 -4.35 -12.11 -3.84
C SER A 66 -5.01 -13.37 -4.41
N ARG A 67 -4.42 -14.56 -4.27
CA ARG A 67 -4.98 -15.85 -4.75
C ARG A 67 -5.80 -16.60 -3.72
N LEU A 68 -5.88 -16.10 -2.48
CA LEU A 68 -6.77 -16.62 -1.43
C LEU A 68 -8.26 -16.56 -1.85
N ASP A 69 -8.60 -15.77 -2.87
CA ASP A 69 -9.95 -15.64 -3.42
C ASP A 69 -10.28 -16.72 -4.49
N ARG A 70 -9.30 -17.50 -4.96
CA ARG A 70 -9.55 -18.62 -5.88
C ARG A 70 -10.11 -19.81 -5.11
N ARG A 71 -11.41 -20.03 -5.28
CA ARG A 71 -12.12 -21.22 -4.81
C ARG A 71 -11.69 -22.43 -5.65
N GLY A 72 -10.70 -23.18 -5.15
CA GLY A 72 -10.24 -24.45 -5.71
C GLY A 72 -8.89 -24.30 -6.40
N GLY A 73 -7.89 -25.01 -5.89
CA GLY A 73 -6.56 -25.02 -6.47
C GLY A 73 -6.57 -25.56 -7.90
N ASP A 74 -5.68 -25.03 -8.74
CA ASP A 74 -5.49 -25.54 -10.10
C ASP A 74 -5.13 -27.03 -10.05
N PHE A 75 -5.46 -27.82 -11.10
CA PHE A 75 -5.16 -29.26 -11.15
C PHE A 75 -3.70 -29.58 -10.76
N TRP A 76 -2.76 -28.73 -11.18
CA TRP A 76 -1.34 -28.89 -10.88
C TRP A 76 -0.99 -28.65 -9.41
N GLU A 77 -1.71 -27.76 -8.71
CA GLU A 77 -1.53 -27.51 -7.28
C GLU A 77 -2.03 -28.70 -6.46
N ILE A 78 -3.20 -29.23 -6.83
CA ILE A 78 -3.74 -30.46 -6.22
C ILE A 78 -2.78 -31.63 -6.47
N ALA A 79 -2.32 -31.84 -7.70
CA ALA A 79 -1.39 -32.90 -8.04
C ALA A 79 -0.08 -32.79 -7.24
N TRP A 80 0.44 -31.58 -7.06
CA TRP A 80 1.63 -31.35 -6.26
C TRP A 80 1.40 -31.64 -4.77
N VAL A 81 0.29 -31.18 -4.19
CA VAL A 81 -0.07 -31.50 -2.80
C VAL A 81 -0.23 -33.01 -2.61
N VAL A 82 -0.87 -33.70 -3.55
CA VAL A 82 -1.01 -35.16 -3.52
C VAL A 82 0.37 -35.82 -3.56
N ALA A 83 1.27 -35.39 -4.45
CA ALA A 83 2.64 -35.90 -4.50
C ALA A 83 3.40 -35.67 -3.19
N LEU A 84 3.20 -34.51 -2.55
CA LEU A 84 3.77 -34.18 -1.26
C LEU A 84 3.26 -35.11 -0.15
N VAL A 85 1.94 -35.33 -0.08
CA VAL A 85 1.32 -36.25 0.88
C VAL A 85 1.80 -37.68 0.65
N VAL A 86 1.86 -38.14 -0.60
CA VAL A 86 2.39 -39.48 -0.93
C VAL A 86 3.85 -39.62 -0.50
N SER A 87 4.70 -38.62 -0.79
CA SER A 87 6.11 -38.65 -0.36
C SER A 87 6.26 -38.70 1.15
N TRP A 88 5.38 -38.02 1.90
CA TRP A 88 5.36 -38.05 3.35
C TRP A 88 4.88 -39.38 3.92
N VAL A 89 3.85 -39.99 3.32
CA VAL A 89 3.42 -41.34 3.71
C VAL A 89 4.57 -42.33 3.51
N LEU A 90 5.25 -42.28 2.36
CA LEU A 90 6.43 -43.11 2.09
C LEU A 90 7.53 -42.89 3.13
N PHE A 91 7.79 -41.65 3.54
CA PHE A 91 8.77 -41.36 4.58
C PHE A 91 8.34 -41.89 5.96
N THR A 92 7.05 -41.84 6.27
CA THR A 92 6.47 -42.39 7.49
C THR A 92 6.63 -43.90 7.58
N LEU A 93 6.48 -44.61 6.45
CA LEU A 93 6.74 -46.06 6.39
C LEU A 93 8.20 -46.43 6.71
N VAL A 94 9.16 -45.52 6.50
CA VAL A 94 10.57 -45.73 6.87
C VAL A 94 10.82 -45.32 8.32
N THR A 95 10.19 -44.24 8.79
CA THR A 95 10.35 -43.73 10.15
C THR A 95 9.03 -43.13 10.68
N PRO A 96 8.46 -43.68 11.77
CA PRO A 96 7.30 -43.11 12.46
C PRO A 96 7.48 -41.64 12.85
N ALA A 97 8.73 -41.20 13.05
CA ALA A 97 9.04 -39.82 13.40
C ALA A 97 8.70 -38.82 12.28
N ALA A 98 8.47 -39.27 11.05
CA ALA A 98 8.00 -38.41 9.98
C ALA A 98 6.54 -37.97 10.18
N LEU A 99 5.77 -38.58 11.09
CA LEU A 99 4.40 -38.15 11.42
C LEU A 99 4.35 -36.68 11.86
N TRP A 100 5.39 -36.17 12.51
CA TRP A 100 5.49 -34.76 12.91
C TRP A 100 5.48 -33.79 11.72
N LEU A 101 5.96 -34.23 10.55
CA LEU A 101 5.97 -33.43 9.34
C LEU A 101 4.55 -33.09 8.86
N SER A 102 3.54 -33.89 9.22
CA SER A 102 2.14 -33.65 8.88
C SER A 102 1.67 -32.25 9.30
N PHE A 103 2.18 -31.70 10.40
CA PHE A 103 1.86 -30.34 10.84
C PHE A 103 2.28 -29.27 9.80
N ALA A 104 3.51 -29.37 9.28
CA ALA A 104 3.94 -28.47 8.22
C ALA A 104 3.14 -28.68 6.93
N LEU A 105 2.77 -29.94 6.61
CA LEU A 105 1.96 -30.23 5.43
C LEU A 105 0.57 -29.61 5.53
N MET A 106 -0.06 -29.63 6.70
CA MET A 106 -1.37 -29.01 6.90
C MET A 106 -1.33 -27.50 6.66
N LEU A 107 -0.27 -26.83 7.12
CA LEU A 107 -0.03 -25.42 6.81
C LEU A 107 0.17 -25.18 5.31
N VAL A 108 0.97 -26.02 4.64
CA VAL A 108 1.17 -25.95 3.18
C VAL A 108 -0.14 -26.15 2.43
N GLN A 109 -0.94 -27.15 2.81
CA GLN A 109 -2.23 -27.47 2.20
C GLN A 109 -3.20 -26.29 2.31
N MET A 110 -3.34 -25.70 3.50
CA MET A 110 -4.20 -24.54 3.68
C MET A 110 -3.73 -23.32 2.90
N HIS A 111 -2.42 -23.10 2.87
CA HIS A 111 -1.85 -21.96 2.16
C HIS A 111 -2.00 -22.07 0.63
N VAL A 112 -1.92 -23.28 0.08
CA VAL A 112 -1.89 -23.51 -1.37
C VAL A 112 -3.29 -23.76 -1.94
N LEU A 113 -4.13 -24.52 -1.26
CA LEU A 113 -5.46 -24.91 -1.75
C LEU A 113 -6.59 -23.99 -1.25
N GLY A 114 -6.27 -23.02 -0.40
CA GLY A 114 -7.22 -22.09 0.21
C GLY A 114 -8.15 -22.74 1.25
N PRO A 115 -9.10 -21.98 1.82
CA PRO A 115 -9.86 -22.40 3.01
C PRO A 115 -10.74 -23.65 2.81
N PHE A 116 -11.37 -23.80 1.64
CA PHE A 116 -12.35 -24.86 1.40
C PHE A 116 -11.68 -26.19 1.02
N VAL A 117 -10.88 -26.21 -0.04
CA VAL A 117 -10.21 -27.44 -0.50
C VAL A 117 -9.05 -27.79 0.44
N GLY A 118 -8.29 -26.78 0.88
CA GLY A 118 -7.24 -26.97 1.88
C GLY A 118 -7.80 -27.46 3.22
N GLY A 119 -8.96 -26.97 3.65
CA GLY A 119 -9.65 -27.46 4.86
C GLY A 119 -9.98 -28.94 4.78
N GLY A 120 -10.55 -29.38 3.65
CA GLY A 120 -10.78 -30.81 3.41
C GLY A 120 -9.49 -31.63 3.44
N ALA A 121 -8.43 -31.16 2.76
CA ALA A 121 -7.13 -31.83 2.73
C ALA A 121 -6.47 -31.94 4.13
N VAL A 122 -6.58 -30.89 4.94
CA VAL A 122 -6.08 -30.86 6.32
C VAL A 122 -6.80 -31.89 7.18
N VAL A 123 -8.13 -31.97 7.08
CA VAL A 123 -8.93 -32.96 7.83
C VAL A 123 -8.54 -34.38 7.43
N VAL A 124 -8.37 -34.64 6.12
CA VAL A 124 -7.91 -35.94 5.61
C VAL A 124 -6.51 -36.27 6.14
N THR A 125 -5.58 -35.32 6.10
CA THR A 125 -4.20 -35.51 6.57
C THR A 125 -4.15 -35.75 8.08
N ALA A 126 -4.98 -35.05 8.86
CA ALA A 126 -5.10 -35.25 10.29
C ALA A 126 -5.66 -36.64 10.62
N GLY A 127 -6.72 -37.05 9.94
CA GLY A 127 -7.29 -38.39 10.07
C GLY A 127 -6.29 -39.49 9.71
N LEU A 128 -5.55 -39.31 8.62
CA LEU A 128 -4.49 -40.24 8.20
C LEU A 128 -3.36 -40.32 9.23
N THR A 129 -2.96 -39.19 9.80
CA THR A 129 -1.93 -39.14 10.87
C THR A 129 -2.38 -39.88 12.13
N ILE A 130 -3.66 -39.77 12.50
CA ILE A 130 -4.24 -40.51 13.63
C ILE A 130 -4.27 -42.01 13.32
N ALA A 131 -4.74 -42.39 12.13
CA ALA A 131 -4.84 -43.79 11.71
C ALA A 131 -3.46 -44.47 11.68
N LEU A 132 -2.45 -43.80 11.13
CA LEU A 132 -1.08 -44.32 11.07
C LEU A 132 -0.47 -44.48 12.47
N GLN A 133 -0.65 -43.51 13.38
CA GLN A 133 -0.20 -43.63 14.77
C GLN A 133 -0.80 -44.84 15.50
N VAL A 134 -2.11 -45.05 15.34
CA VAL A 134 -2.81 -46.19 15.94
C VAL A 134 -2.31 -47.51 15.36
N SER A 135 -2.07 -47.56 14.04
CA SER A 135 -1.60 -48.78 13.36
C SER A 135 -0.19 -49.19 13.77
N GLU A 136 0.70 -48.24 14.02
CA GLU A 136 2.08 -48.51 14.43
C GLU A 136 2.21 -48.85 15.92
N GLY A 137 1.13 -48.76 16.69
CA GLY A 137 1.16 -48.97 18.14
C GLY A 137 2.04 -47.95 18.90
N THR A 138 2.48 -46.89 18.22
CA THR A 138 3.27 -45.78 18.82
C THR A 138 2.49 -45.09 19.93
N VAL A 139 1.17 -45.17 19.85
CA VAL A 139 0.22 -44.60 20.77
C VAL A 139 -0.90 -45.61 20.99
N GLY A 140 -1.17 -46.00 22.24
CA GLY A 140 -2.30 -46.90 22.54
C GLY A 140 -3.62 -46.31 22.02
N ALA A 141 -4.54 -47.15 21.55
CA ALA A 141 -5.87 -46.74 21.11
C ALA A 141 -6.56 -45.96 22.24
N GLY A 142 -6.55 -44.61 22.16
CA GLY A 142 -7.09 -43.72 23.18
C GLY A 142 -6.08 -42.84 23.92
N SER A 143 -4.77 -42.86 23.61
CA SER A 143 -3.88 -41.86 24.20
C SER A 143 -4.20 -40.46 23.67
N LEU A 144 -4.43 -39.55 24.62
CA LEU A 144 -4.80 -38.17 24.36
C LEU A 144 -3.80 -37.48 23.42
N GLY A 145 -2.50 -37.71 23.58
CA GLY A 145 -1.47 -37.03 22.77
C GLY A 145 -1.55 -37.33 21.26
N GLY A 146 -1.82 -38.59 20.88
CA GLY A 146 -1.79 -39.01 19.48
C GLY A 146 -3.01 -38.57 18.66
N VAL A 147 -4.13 -38.31 19.35
CA VAL A 147 -5.37 -37.80 18.74
C VAL A 147 -5.43 -36.28 18.83
N VAL A 148 -5.12 -35.72 20.01
CA VAL A 148 -5.20 -34.27 20.25
C VAL A 148 -4.15 -33.51 19.44
N GLY A 149 -2.95 -34.07 19.27
CA GLY A 149 -1.87 -33.43 18.50
C GLY A 149 -2.26 -33.06 17.07
N PRO A 150 -2.68 -34.01 16.21
CA PRO A 150 -3.13 -33.72 14.85
C PRO A 150 -4.35 -32.81 14.78
N ILE A 151 -5.29 -32.92 15.75
CA ILE A 151 -6.48 -32.04 15.81
C ILE A 151 -6.07 -30.60 16.10
N LEU A 152 -5.22 -30.38 17.11
CA LEU A 152 -4.69 -29.05 17.43
C LEU A 152 -3.84 -28.50 16.28
N GLY A 153 -3.05 -29.36 15.63
CA GLY A 153 -2.26 -29.00 14.46
C GLY A 153 -3.14 -28.52 13.30
N ALA A 154 -4.22 -29.25 12.99
CA ALA A 154 -5.21 -28.86 12.00
C ALA A 154 -5.89 -27.54 12.38
N ALA A 155 -6.37 -27.40 13.62
CA ALA A 155 -7.02 -26.18 14.10
C ALA A 155 -6.09 -24.96 14.02
N LEU A 156 -4.83 -25.10 14.41
CA LEU A 156 -3.83 -24.05 14.31
C LEU A 156 -3.53 -23.70 12.85
N ALA A 157 -3.40 -24.68 11.97
CA ALA A 157 -3.17 -24.45 10.54
C ALA A 157 -4.31 -23.66 9.90
N ILE A 158 -5.57 -24.06 10.19
CA ILE A 158 -6.76 -23.35 9.74
C ILE A 158 -6.76 -21.92 10.30
N GLY A 159 -6.58 -21.77 11.62
CA GLY A 159 -6.66 -20.49 12.31
C GLY A 159 -5.60 -19.48 11.88
N VAL A 160 -4.35 -19.91 11.71
CA VAL A 160 -3.25 -19.04 11.24
C VAL A 160 -3.55 -18.52 9.84
N VAL A 161 -3.96 -19.40 8.92
CA VAL A 161 -4.22 -18.97 7.54
C VAL A 161 -5.40 -18.01 7.49
N VAL A 162 -6.56 -18.38 8.07
CA VAL A 162 -7.75 -17.51 8.12
C VAL A 162 -7.45 -16.18 8.81
N GLY A 163 -6.71 -16.20 9.92
CA GLY A 163 -6.34 -14.99 10.65
C GLY A 163 -5.46 -14.04 9.83
N LEU A 164 -4.48 -14.58 9.10
CA LEU A 164 -3.65 -13.79 8.20
C LEU A 164 -4.45 -13.22 7.02
N GLU A 165 -5.43 -13.95 6.48
CA GLU A 165 -6.31 -13.40 5.43
C GLU A 165 -7.14 -12.23 5.96
N ALA A 166 -7.69 -12.35 7.18
CA ALA A 166 -8.48 -11.31 7.80
C ALA A 166 -7.64 -10.03 7.99
N LEU A 167 -6.42 -10.18 8.49
CA LEU A 167 -5.47 -9.07 8.66
C LEU A 167 -5.08 -8.43 7.32
N ALA A 168 -4.85 -9.23 6.28
CA ALA A 168 -4.53 -8.72 4.95
C ALA A 168 -5.69 -7.88 4.36
N ARG A 169 -6.93 -8.37 4.49
CA ARG A 169 -8.13 -7.65 4.03
C ARG A 169 -8.32 -6.34 4.78
N GLU A 170 -8.13 -6.34 6.10
CA GLU A 170 -8.21 -5.13 6.91
C GLU A 170 -7.15 -4.09 6.49
N GLY A 171 -5.93 -4.56 6.19
CA GLY A 171 -4.85 -3.72 5.66
C GLY A 171 -5.22 -3.03 4.35
N GLU A 172 -5.85 -3.73 3.41
CA GLU A 172 -6.30 -3.16 2.14
C GLU A 172 -7.42 -2.13 2.30
N VAL A 173 -8.37 -2.38 3.21
CA VAL A 173 -9.45 -1.44 3.53
C VAL A 173 -8.87 -0.17 4.15
N ARG A 174 -7.95 -0.32 5.11
CA ARG A 174 -7.28 0.82 5.75
C ARG A 174 -6.45 1.63 4.75
N ALA A 175 -5.73 0.97 3.85
CA ALA A 175 -4.95 1.64 2.81
C ALA A 175 -5.83 2.47 1.87
N ARG A 176 -6.99 1.93 1.47
CA ARG A 176 -7.98 2.66 0.64
C ARG A 176 -8.51 3.89 1.36
N MET A 177 -8.92 3.77 2.63
CA MET A 177 -9.40 4.92 3.42
C MET A 177 -8.34 6.03 3.55
N VAL A 178 -7.07 5.67 3.76
CA VAL A 178 -5.96 6.65 3.82
C VAL A 178 -5.80 7.39 2.49
N GLN A 179 -5.92 6.68 1.35
CA GLN A 179 -5.87 7.32 0.03
C GLN A 179 -7.05 8.26 -0.20
N GLU A 180 -8.27 7.85 0.15
CA GLU A 180 -9.47 8.68 0.01
C GLU A 180 -9.36 9.96 0.85
N LEU A 181 -8.87 9.85 2.10
CA LEU A 181 -8.64 11.01 2.97
C LEU A 181 -7.58 11.95 2.40
N ALA A 182 -6.51 11.41 1.80
CA ALA A 182 -5.46 12.22 1.17
C ALA A 182 -6.00 13.03 -0.01
N VAL A 183 -6.79 12.40 -0.89
CA VAL A 183 -7.43 13.07 -2.03
C VAL A 183 -8.43 14.14 -1.56
N ALA A 184 -9.25 13.83 -0.55
CA ALA A 184 -10.20 14.80 0.00
C ALA A 184 -9.49 16.03 0.59
N ARG A 185 -8.37 15.84 1.30
CA ARG A 185 -7.56 16.95 1.82
C ARG A 185 -6.95 17.80 0.72
N GLU A 186 -6.51 17.20 -0.37
CA GLU A 186 -5.99 17.94 -1.53
C GLU A 186 -7.08 18.82 -2.15
N HIS A 187 -8.29 18.28 -2.35
CA HIS A 187 -9.42 19.05 -2.85
C HIS A 187 -9.80 20.21 -1.91
N LEU A 188 -9.84 19.98 -0.60
CA LEU A 188 -10.11 21.04 0.38
C LEU A 188 -9.03 22.13 0.35
N ALA A 189 -7.75 21.75 0.31
CA ALA A 189 -6.65 22.70 0.23
C ALA A 189 -6.71 23.53 -1.07
N HIS A 190 -7.11 22.92 -2.19
CA HIS A 190 -7.35 23.66 -3.44
C HIS A 190 -8.50 24.65 -3.31
N ALA A 191 -9.64 24.24 -2.76
CA ALA A 191 -10.79 25.12 -2.55
C ALA A 191 -10.48 26.27 -1.57
N GLU A 192 -9.72 26.01 -0.51
CA GLU A 192 -9.27 27.05 0.44
C GLU A 192 -8.34 28.06 -0.23
N ARG A 193 -7.41 27.63 -1.10
CA ARG A 193 -6.56 28.54 -1.87
C ARG A 193 -7.38 29.42 -2.80
N GLU A 194 -8.36 28.85 -3.51
CA GLU A 194 -9.23 29.64 -4.39
C GLU A 194 -10.04 30.67 -3.60
N ARG A 195 -10.59 30.27 -2.44
CA ARG A 195 -11.29 31.19 -1.53
C ARG A 195 -10.36 32.29 -1.00
N ALA A 196 -9.14 31.94 -0.62
CA ALA A 196 -8.15 32.90 -0.13
C ALA A 196 -7.79 33.92 -1.23
N VAL A 197 -7.57 33.46 -2.46
CA VAL A 197 -7.29 34.35 -3.60
C VAL A 197 -8.50 35.26 -3.90
N ALA A 198 -9.72 34.74 -3.85
CA ALA A 198 -10.93 35.54 -4.05
C ALA A 198 -11.12 36.59 -2.94
N ALA A 199 -10.94 36.20 -1.67
CA ALA A 199 -11.03 37.11 -0.53
C ALA A 199 -9.98 38.23 -0.62
N GLU A 200 -8.76 37.89 -1.04
CA GLU A 200 -7.69 38.87 -1.22
C GLU A 200 -7.99 39.84 -2.37
N ARG A 201 -8.53 39.36 -3.49
CA ARG A 201 -8.99 40.23 -4.59
C ARG A 201 -10.05 41.23 -4.13
N GLU A 202 -11.00 40.79 -3.31
CA GLU A 202 -12.06 41.66 -2.80
C GLU A 202 -11.54 42.66 -1.76
N ARG A 203 -10.59 42.24 -0.91
CA ARG A 203 -9.87 43.15 0.00
C ARG A 203 -9.16 44.25 -0.80
N LEU A 204 -8.40 43.86 -1.82
CA LEU A 204 -7.66 44.79 -2.69
C LEU A 204 -8.59 45.72 -3.46
N ALA A 205 -9.73 45.22 -3.97
CA ALA A 205 -10.72 46.06 -4.65
C ALA A 205 -11.27 47.16 -3.73
N ARG A 206 -11.56 46.84 -2.46
CA ARG A 206 -11.99 47.83 -1.46
C ARG A 206 -10.90 48.86 -1.14
N GLU A 207 -9.67 48.40 -0.89
CA GLU A 207 -8.53 49.28 -0.58
C GLU A 207 -8.24 50.28 -1.72
N ILE A 208 -8.33 49.82 -2.97
CA ILE A 208 -8.20 50.68 -4.16
C ILE A 208 -9.36 51.65 -4.25
N HIS A 209 -10.60 51.18 -4.05
CA HIS A 209 -11.78 52.02 -4.13
C HIS A 209 -11.77 53.14 -3.08
N ASP A 210 -11.39 52.83 -1.84
CA ASP A 210 -11.28 53.82 -0.76
C ASP A 210 -10.20 54.88 -1.09
N THR A 211 -9.04 54.45 -1.58
CA THR A 211 -7.96 55.37 -2.01
C THR A 211 -8.41 56.28 -3.16
N LEU A 212 -9.09 55.72 -4.17
CA LEU A 212 -9.60 56.49 -5.30
C LEU A 212 -10.69 57.47 -4.87
N ALA A 213 -11.65 57.03 -4.04
CA ALA A 213 -12.72 57.85 -3.51
C ALA A 213 -12.15 59.04 -2.72
N GLN A 214 -11.14 58.80 -1.88
CA GLN A 214 -10.46 59.86 -1.13
C GLN A 214 -9.77 60.88 -2.06
N GLY A 215 -9.10 60.43 -3.12
CA GLY A 215 -8.51 61.31 -4.14
C GLY A 215 -9.57 62.19 -4.83
N PHE A 216 -10.71 61.60 -5.22
CA PHE A 216 -11.80 62.35 -5.86
C PHE A 216 -12.46 63.37 -4.93
N VAL A 217 -12.67 63.03 -3.66
CA VAL A 217 -13.19 63.98 -2.66
C VAL A 217 -12.24 65.16 -2.47
N SER A 218 -10.93 64.90 -2.41
CA SER A 218 -9.93 65.97 -2.31
C SER A 218 -9.96 66.91 -3.52
N ILE A 219 -10.10 66.37 -4.72
CA ILE A 219 -10.22 67.15 -5.97
C ILE A 219 -11.52 67.98 -5.95
N ASP A 220 -12.66 67.40 -5.60
CA ASP A 220 -13.95 68.12 -5.53
C ASP A 220 -13.89 69.30 -4.54
N LEU A 221 -13.30 69.09 -3.37
CA LEU A 221 -13.14 70.15 -2.36
C LEU A 221 -12.24 71.29 -2.86
N LEU A 222 -11.12 70.97 -3.53
CA LEU A 222 -10.21 71.98 -4.10
C LEU A 222 -10.89 72.77 -5.23
N LEU A 223 -11.69 72.11 -6.07
CA LEU A 223 -12.45 72.77 -7.15
C LEU A 223 -13.57 73.67 -6.59
N ARG A 224 -14.24 73.26 -5.51
CA ARG A 224 -15.22 74.13 -4.82
C ARG A 224 -14.54 75.34 -4.20
N ALA A 225 -13.38 75.16 -3.58
CA ALA A 225 -12.59 76.27 -3.02
C ALA A 225 -12.17 77.27 -4.10
N ALA A 226 -11.77 76.78 -5.28
CA ALA A 226 -11.46 77.62 -6.44
C ALA A 226 -12.66 78.45 -6.91
N GLN A 227 -13.87 77.86 -6.93
CA GLN A 227 -15.11 78.56 -7.32
C GLN A 227 -15.53 79.65 -6.33
N SER A 228 -15.14 79.52 -5.05
CA SER A 228 -15.46 80.47 -3.99
C SER A 228 -14.34 81.47 -3.67
N ALA A 229 -13.26 81.51 -4.47
CA ALA A 229 -12.11 82.37 -4.21
C ALA A 229 -12.40 83.85 -4.54
N ASP A 230 -11.93 84.76 -3.67
CA ASP A 230 -12.15 86.21 -3.80
C ASP A 230 -11.31 86.89 -4.91
N SER A 231 -10.32 86.18 -5.47
CA SER A 231 -9.46 86.68 -6.55
C SER A 231 -9.13 85.58 -7.57
N LEU A 232 -8.83 85.99 -8.81
CA LEU A 232 -8.43 85.08 -9.88
C LEU A 232 -7.16 84.29 -9.53
N ASP A 233 -6.13 84.95 -8.98
CA ASP A 233 -4.88 84.32 -8.56
C ASP A 233 -5.10 83.22 -7.50
N ALA A 234 -5.97 83.47 -6.51
CA ALA A 234 -6.28 82.48 -5.48
C ALA A 234 -7.08 81.29 -6.03
N GLY A 235 -7.96 81.54 -7.00
CA GLY A 235 -8.68 80.49 -7.73
C GLY A 235 -7.74 79.61 -8.56
N GLU A 236 -6.77 80.21 -9.26
CA GLU A 236 -5.76 79.49 -10.05
C GLU A 236 -4.90 78.56 -9.17
N GLU A 237 -4.50 78.99 -7.97
CA GLU A 237 -3.72 78.16 -7.04
C GLU A 237 -4.49 76.89 -6.60
N PHE A 238 -5.79 77.00 -6.35
CA PHE A 238 -6.64 75.84 -6.01
C PHE A 238 -6.84 74.90 -7.21
N VAL A 239 -6.97 75.43 -8.42
CA VAL A 239 -7.05 74.63 -9.66
C VAL A 239 -5.73 73.87 -9.90
N GLU A 240 -4.58 74.51 -9.70
CA GLU A 240 -3.28 73.87 -9.85
C GLU A 240 -3.07 72.76 -8.82
N ARG A 241 -3.46 72.98 -7.56
CA ARG A 241 -3.49 71.93 -6.52
C ARG A 241 -4.42 70.78 -6.90
N ALA A 242 -5.63 71.06 -7.41
CA ALA A 242 -6.56 70.01 -7.84
C ALA A 242 -5.98 69.17 -9.00
N ALA A 243 -5.33 69.82 -9.97
CA ALA A 243 -4.66 69.16 -11.07
C ALA A 243 -3.49 68.28 -10.60
N GLN A 244 -2.74 68.74 -9.59
CA GLN A 244 -1.64 67.97 -9.01
C GLN A 244 -2.14 66.75 -8.22
N THR A 245 -3.19 66.91 -7.41
CA THR A 245 -3.86 65.79 -6.72
C THR A 245 -4.40 64.77 -7.72
N ALA A 246 -5.04 65.22 -8.80
CA ALA A 246 -5.54 64.34 -9.86
C ALA A 246 -4.42 63.54 -10.52
N ARG A 247 -3.29 64.17 -10.86
CA ARG A 247 -2.12 63.47 -11.43
C ARG A 247 -1.57 62.42 -10.45
N SER A 248 -1.41 62.78 -9.18
CA SER A 248 -0.92 61.87 -8.13
C SER A 248 -1.84 60.66 -7.95
N SER A 249 -3.15 60.87 -7.81
CA SER A 249 -4.12 59.77 -7.65
C SER A 249 -4.18 58.86 -8.89
N LEU A 250 -3.97 59.43 -10.09
CA LEU A 250 -3.97 58.65 -11.34
C LEU A 250 -2.67 57.84 -11.51
N GLU A 251 -1.54 58.35 -11.04
CA GLU A 251 -0.28 57.60 -10.94
C GLU A 251 -0.33 56.46 -9.91
N GLU A 252 -0.98 56.69 -8.78
CA GLU A 252 -1.21 55.69 -7.74
C GLU A 252 -2.13 54.58 -8.22
N ALA A 253 -3.26 54.92 -8.86
CA ALA A 253 -4.15 53.96 -9.51
C ALA A 253 -3.42 53.11 -10.57
N ARG A 254 -2.59 53.74 -11.41
CA ARG A 254 -1.77 53.05 -12.41
C ARG A 254 -0.75 52.11 -11.79
N ARG A 255 -0.13 52.48 -10.67
CA ARG A 255 0.79 51.61 -9.92
C ARG A 255 0.08 50.39 -9.36
N PHE A 256 -1.10 50.55 -8.76
CA PHE A 256 -1.90 49.42 -8.26
C PHE A 256 -2.31 48.45 -9.38
N VAL A 257 -2.80 48.96 -10.52
CA VAL A 257 -3.16 48.12 -11.68
C VAL A 257 -1.95 47.36 -12.24
N ARG A 258 -0.77 48.00 -12.31
CA ARG A 258 0.46 47.32 -12.75
C ARG A 258 0.93 46.25 -11.77
N GLY A 259 0.72 46.45 -10.46
CA GLY A 259 0.99 45.44 -9.44
C GLY A 259 0.01 44.27 -9.42
N LEU A 260 -1.19 44.44 -10.00
CA LEU A 260 -2.26 43.41 -10.08
C LEU A 260 -2.32 42.67 -11.41
N ALA A 261 -1.81 43.27 -12.49
CA ALA A 261 -1.50 42.53 -13.71
C ALA A 261 -0.46 41.46 -13.35
N PRO A 262 -0.56 40.21 -13.85
CA PRO A 262 0.39 39.15 -13.54
C PRO A 262 1.79 39.52 -14.08
N GLY A 263 2.52 40.31 -13.30
CA GLY A 263 3.91 40.66 -13.48
C GLY A 263 4.76 39.62 -12.79
N ASP A 264 4.86 38.44 -13.41
CA ASP A 264 5.92 37.45 -13.11
C ASP A 264 6.31 36.68 -14.38
N LEU A 265 6.30 37.39 -15.51
CA LEU A 265 7.11 37.06 -16.69
C LEU A 265 8.18 38.15 -16.88
N ASP A 266 8.81 38.57 -15.78
CA ASP A 266 10.13 39.16 -15.91
C ASP A 266 11.06 38.11 -16.53
N ALA A 267 11.94 38.56 -17.41
CA ALA A 267 12.63 37.84 -18.50
C ALA A 267 13.30 36.47 -18.15
N GLY A 268 13.32 36.03 -16.90
CA GLY A 268 13.68 34.67 -16.48
C GLY A 268 12.55 33.63 -16.59
N GLY A 269 11.28 34.03 -16.48
CA GLY A 269 10.13 33.11 -16.44
C GLY A 269 9.79 32.46 -17.78
N LEU A 270 9.85 33.22 -18.88
CA LEU A 270 9.62 32.69 -20.23
C LEU A 270 10.72 31.70 -20.65
N VAL A 271 11.97 32.00 -20.30
CA VAL A 271 13.12 31.14 -20.57
C VAL A 271 13.09 29.89 -19.69
N ALA A 272 12.64 30.00 -18.43
CA ALA A 272 12.43 28.85 -17.54
C ALA A 272 11.28 27.95 -18.01
N ALA A 273 10.16 28.54 -18.46
CA ALA A 273 9.02 27.82 -19.01
C ALA A 273 9.36 27.11 -20.34
N LEU A 274 10.14 27.76 -21.23
CA LEU A 274 10.68 27.13 -22.45
C LEU A 274 11.70 26.03 -22.15
N ARG A 275 12.58 26.19 -21.15
CA ARG A 275 13.50 25.10 -20.73
C ARG A 275 12.75 23.92 -20.14
N TRP A 276 11.68 24.16 -19.39
CA TRP A 276 10.85 23.11 -18.82
C TRP A 276 10.09 22.35 -19.92
N SER A 277 9.50 23.06 -20.90
CA SER A 277 8.81 22.41 -22.02
C SER A 277 9.77 21.60 -22.91
N LEU A 278 10.98 22.10 -23.15
CA LEU A 278 12.03 21.37 -23.90
C LEU A 278 12.51 20.13 -23.13
N ARG A 279 12.69 20.19 -21.80
CA ARG A 279 13.02 19.00 -20.98
C ARG A 279 11.93 17.94 -21.01
N CYS A 280 10.66 18.35 -20.95
CA CYS A 280 9.53 17.42 -21.06
C CYS A 280 9.42 16.79 -22.46
N CYS A 281 9.75 17.51 -23.53
CA CYS A 281 9.73 16.98 -24.88
C CYS A 281 10.86 15.97 -25.14
N VAL A 282 12.07 16.24 -24.64
CA VAL A 282 13.22 15.32 -24.78
C VAL A 282 13.00 14.01 -24.02
N LEU A 283 12.39 14.05 -22.83
CA LEU A 283 12.03 12.84 -22.07
C LEU A 283 10.90 12.01 -22.73
N ARG A 284 10.07 12.64 -23.58
CA ARG A 284 9.01 11.97 -24.34
C ARG A 284 9.51 11.35 -25.66
N SER A 285 10.64 11.83 -26.21
CA SER A 285 11.27 11.28 -27.42
C SER A 285 12.25 10.11 -27.17
N ARG A 286 12.52 9.77 -25.90
CA ARG A 286 13.36 8.63 -25.49
C ARG A 286 12.57 7.43 -24.95
N ARG A 287 11.25 7.41 -25.17
CA ARG A 287 10.39 6.21 -25.09
C ARG A 287 9.93 5.86 -26.47
#